data_AF-W6RHV4-F1
#
_entry.id   AF-W6RHV4-F1
#
_cell.length_a   1.000
_cell.length_b   1.000
_cell.length_c   1.000
_cell.angle_alpha   90.00
_cell.angle_beta   90.00
_cell.angle_gamma   90.00
#
_symmetry.space_group_name_H-M   'P 1'
#
loop_
_entity.id
_entity.type
_entity.pdbx_description
1 polymer ?
#
loop_
_entity_poly.entity_id
_entity_poly.type
_entity_poly.pdbx_seq_one_letter_code
_entity_poly.pdbx_strand_id
1 'polypeptide(L)'
;MRRHTTIQMPSFDDFRDDAAYVAILSHELTHWTAASHRLDRDLSRYAKDNSERAREELIAELGSCFLCADLGIVPELEPRSDHASYLASWLKVLADDKRAIFTAASHSQRAVSYLHHLQPRHAGEGEAA
;
A
#
# COMPACT_ATOMS: atom_id res chain seq x y z
N MET A 1 -10.03 -18.97 -1.55
CA MET A 1 -9.75 -17.56 -1.20
C MET A 1 -10.36 -16.72 -2.32
N ARG A 2 -11.24 -15.75 -2.01
CA ARG A 2 -11.95 -14.96 -3.04
C ARG A 2 -10.90 -14.28 -3.92
N ARG A 3 -11.10 -14.30 -5.24
CA ARG A 3 -10.27 -13.53 -6.17
C ARG A 3 -10.60 -12.06 -5.89
N HIS A 4 -9.81 -11.37 -5.07
CA HIS A 4 -10.01 -9.95 -4.74
C HIS A 4 -9.72 -9.09 -5.98
N THR A 5 -10.68 -9.05 -6.91
CA THR A 5 -10.66 -8.15 -8.06
C THR A 5 -11.26 -6.79 -7.74
N THR A 6 -11.95 -6.68 -6.61
CA THR A 6 -12.61 -5.46 -6.14
C THR A 6 -12.10 -5.08 -4.76
N ILE A 7 -11.96 -3.78 -4.54
CA ILE A 7 -11.71 -3.17 -3.23
C ILE A 7 -13.08 -2.84 -2.64
N GLN A 8 -13.22 -2.99 -1.33
CA GLN A 8 -14.42 -2.60 -0.59
C GLN A 8 -14.01 -1.55 0.42
N MET A 9 -14.71 -0.42 0.40
CA MET A 9 -14.49 0.69 1.33
C MET A 9 -15.78 0.92 2.13
N PRO A 10 -15.69 1.31 3.41
CA PRO A 10 -16.79 1.92 4.16
C PRO A 10 -17.39 3.15 3.44
N SER A 11 -18.51 3.66 3.96
CA SER A 11 -19.05 4.94 3.48
C SER A 11 -18.03 6.04 3.74
N PHE A 12 -17.98 7.05 2.88
CA PHE A 12 -17.03 8.17 3.03
C PHE A 12 -17.21 8.88 4.39
N ASP A 13 -18.46 9.01 4.85
CA ASP A 13 -18.81 9.63 6.14
C ASP A 13 -18.32 8.83 7.37
N ASP A 14 -17.92 7.56 7.20
CA ASP A 14 -17.36 6.75 8.28
C ASP A 14 -15.87 7.09 8.54
N PHE A 15 -15.24 7.86 7.66
CA PHE A 15 -13.86 8.29 7.80
C PHE A 15 -13.77 9.62 8.54
N ARG A 16 -12.69 9.76 9.31
CA ARG A 16 -12.41 10.99 10.07
C ARG A 16 -12.24 12.21 9.15
N ASP A 17 -11.55 12.01 8.03
CA ASP A 17 -11.20 13.03 7.06
C ASP A 17 -10.85 12.38 5.70
N ASP A 18 -10.79 13.21 4.66
CA ASP A 18 -10.48 12.80 3.28
C ASP A 18 -9.11 12.13 3.18
N ALA A 19 -8.12 12.58 3.97
CA ALA A 19 -6.78 12.02 3.95
C ALA A 19 -6.75 10.58 4.48
N ALA A 20 -7.53 10.28 5.53
CA ALA A 20 -7.70 8.94 6.07
C ALA A 20 -8.39 8.01 5.07
N TYR A 21 -9.40 8.51 4.34
CA TYR A 21 -10.02 7.76 3.25
C TYR A 21 -9.00 7.39 2.17
N VAL A 22 -8.24 8.38 1.68
CA VAL A 22 -7.26 8.13 0.61
C VAL A 22 -6.11 7.24 1.07
N ALA A 23 -5.65 7.36 2.32
CA ALA A 23 -4.61 6.48 2.86
C ALA A 23 -5.07 5.02 2.90
N ILE A 24 -6.29 4.76 3.37
CA ILE A 24 -6.85 3.40 3.40
C ILE A 24 -7.10 2.88 1.99
N LEU A 25 -7.66 3.71 1.09
CA LEU A 25 -7.86 3.31 -0.30
C LEU A 25 -6.52 2.97 -0.98
N SER A 26 -5.47 3.76 -0.72
CA SER A 26 -4.13 3.56 -1.30
C SER A 26 -3.46 2.29 -0.77
N HIS A 27 -3.68 1.96 0.50
CA HIS A 27 -3.27 0.69 1.10
C HIS A 27 -3.94 -0.48 0.38
N GLU A 28 -5.27 -0.45 0.26
CA GLU A 28 -6.04 -1.50 -0.41
C GLU A 28 -5.73 -1.61 -1.91
N LEU A 29 -5.46 -0.49 -2.60
CA LEU A 29 -4.99 -0.46 -3.98
C LEU A 29 -3.63 -1.16 -4.13
N THR A 30 -2.74 -0.95 -3.16
CA THR A 30 -1.44 -1.62 -3.15
C THR A 30 -1.61 -3.13 -3.03
N HIS A 31 -2.45 -3.63 -2.11
CA HIS A 31 -2.81 -5.06 -2.06
C HIS A 31 -3.44 -5.55 -3.35
N TRP A 32 -4.34 -4.76 -3.94
CA TRP A 32 -5.01 -5.13 -5.18
C TRP A 32 -3.99 -5.43 -6.29
N THR A 33 -2.87 -4.70 -6.39
CA THR A 33 -1.82 -5.01 -7.39
C THR A 33 -1.19 -6.40 -7.26
N ALA A 34 -1.32 -7.11 -6.13
CA ALA A 34 -0.70 -8.42 -5.89
C ALA A 34 -1.20 -9.55 -6.80
N ALA A 35 -2.40 -9.42 -7.39
CA ALA A 35 -2.99 -10.51 -8.16
C ALA A 35 -2.08 -11.00 -9.30
N SER A 36 -2.19 -12.28 -9.65
CA SER A 36 -1.29 -12.94 -10.59
C SER A 36 -1.29 -12.39 -12.02
N HIS A 37 -2.39 -11.76 -12.44
CA HIS A 37 -2.47 -11.08 -13.74
C HIS A 37 -1.99 -9.61 -13.68
N ARG A 38 -1.42 -9.18 -12.55
CA ARG A 38 -0.87 -7.85 -12.30
C ARG A 38 0.60 -7.97 -11.90
N LEU A 39 0.93 -7.86 -10.61
CA LEU A 39 2.31 -7.95 -10.12
C LEU A 39 2.68 -9.28 -9.48
N ASP A 40 1.75 -10.23 -9.42
CA ASP A 40 1.98 -11.63 -9.03
C ASP A 40 2.78 -11.78 -7.72
N ARG A 41 2.34 -11.08 -6.67
CA ARG A 41 2.85 -11.33 -5.31
C ARG A 41 2.05 -12.49 -4.71
N ASP A 42 2.74 -13.54 -4.27
CA ASP A 42 2.10 -14.75 -3.74
C ASP A 42 1.49 -14.50 -2.35
N LEU A 43 0.16 -14.40 -2.29
CA LEU A 43 -0.61 -14.24 -1.06
C LEU A 43 -1.24 -15.56 -0.56
N SER A 44 -0.85 -16.71 -1.09
CA SER A 44 -1.44 -18.02 -0.74
C SER A 44 -1.30 -18.39 0.75
N ARG A 45 -0.28 -17.85 1.42
CA ARG A 45 0.01 -18.04 2.84
C ARG A 45 -0.38 -16.86 3.73
N TYR A 46 -0.90 -15.77 3.16
CA TYR A 46 -1.23 -14.53 3.88
C TYR A 46 -2.14 -14.77 5.10
N ALA A 47 -3.19 -15.58 4.97
CA ALA A 47 -4.09 -15.88 6.10
C ALA A 47 -3.55 -16.94 7.08
N LYS A 48 -2.45 -17.63 6.72
CA LYS A 48 -1.93 -18.81 7.44
C LYS A 48 -0.62 -18.55 8.16
N ASP A 49 0.13 -17.54 7.76
CA ASP A 49 1.45 -17.23 8.28
C ASP A 49 1.52 -15.74 8.65
N ASN A 50 1.74 -15.48 9.93
CA ASN A 50 1.83 -14.12 10.46
C ASN A 50 3.01 -13.33 9.87
N SER A 51 4.12 -14.00 9.52
CA SER A 51 5.29 -13.36 8.95
C SER A 51 5.05 -12.97 7.48
N GLU A 52 4.41 -13.84 6.70
CA GLU A 52 4.03 -13.51 5.32
C GLU A 52 2.95 -12.42 5.29
N ARG A 53 1.98 -12.46 6.21
CA ARG A 53 1.03 -11.35 6.40
C ARG A 53 1.77 -10.06 6.69
N ALA A 54 2.64 -10.03 7.69
CA ALA A 54 3.38 -8.82 8.08
C ALA A 54 4.23 -8.24 6.94
N ARG A 55 4.81 -9.09 6.08
CA ARG A 55 5.55 -8.63 4.89
C ARG A 55 4.65 -7.93 3.88
N GLU A 56 3.51 -8.52 3.55
CA GLU A 56 2.57 -7.92 2.59
C GLU A 56 1.91 -6.67 3.16
N GLU A 57 1.57 -6.63 4.46
CA GLU A 57 1.10 -5.41 5.13
C GLU A 57 2.15 -4.29 5.04
N LEU A 58 3.43 -4.59 5.29
CA LEU A 58 4.49 -3.60 5.16
C LEU A 58 4.61 -3.05 3.73
N ILE A 59 4.40 -3.91 2.72
CA ILE A 59 4.36 -3.48 1.31
C ILE A 59 3.16 -2.55 1.07
N ALA A 60 1.97 -2.90 1.55
CA ALA A 60 0.76 -2.11 1.36
C ALA A 60 0.86 -0.74 2.01
N GLU A 61 1.47 -0.66 3.19
CA GLU A 61 1.60 0.56 3.98
C GLU A 61 2.62 1.52 3.39
N LEU A 62 3.78 1.02 2.97
CA LEU A 62 4.74 1.83 2.21
C LEU A 62 4.14 2.29 0.88
N GLY A 63 3.35 1.45 0.20
CA GLY A 63 2.66 1.83 -1.03
C GLY A 63 1.62 2.93 -0.80
N SER A 64 0.87 2.87 0.30
CA SER A 64 -0.03 3.92 0.74
C SER A 64 0.73 5.23 0.99
N CYS A 65 1.83 5.19 1.73
CA CYS A 65 2.66 6.37 1.97
C CYS A 65 3.16 7.01 0.67
N PHE A 66 3.63 6.19 -0.29
CA PHE A 66 4.13 6.68 -1.57
C PHE A 66 3.01 7.33 -2.41
N LEU A 67 1.83 6.69 -2.50
CA LEU A 67 0.69 7.26 -3.21
C LEU A 67 0.17 8.55 -2.57
N CYS A 68 0.05 8.58 -1.24
CA CYS A 68 -0.34 9.80 -0.53
C CYS A 68 0.66 10.93 -0.78
N ALA A 69 1.96 10.63 -0.77
CA ALA A 69 3.00 11.61 -1.11
C ALA A 69 2.87 12.12 -2.55
N ASP A 70 2.66 11.23 -3.52
CA ASP A 70 2.46 11.59 -4.93
C ASP A 70 1.23 12.47 -5.15
N LEU A 71 0.16 12.24 -4.38
CA LEU A 71 -1.09 13.00 -4.42
C LEU A 71 -1.05 14.31 -3.61
N GLY A 72 0.08 14.62 -2.96
CA GLY A 72 0.20 15.79 -2.08
C GLY A 72 -0.65 15.70 -0.80
N ILE A 73 -1.06 14.49 -0.43
CA ILE A 73 -1.83 14.22 0.78
C ILE A 73 -0.84 14.00 1.92
N VAL A 74 -0.67 15.04 2.73
CA VAL A 74 0.12 14.96 3.96
C VAL A 74 -0.85 14.58 5.08
N PRO A 75 -0.79 13.35 5.62
CA PRO A 75 -1.57 13.05 6.81
C PRO A 75 -1.10 13.97 7.95
N GLU A 76 -2.03 14.51 8.72
CA GLU A 76 -1.68 15.12 10.00
C GLU A 76 -0.89 14.09 10.81
N LEU A 77 0.34 14.44 11.21
CA LEU A 77 1.27 13.62 12.00
C LEU A 77 0.79 13.41 13.46
N GLU A 78 -0.51 13.39 13.70
CA GLU A 78 -1.11 12.96 14.95
C GLU A 78 -0.88 11.44 15.08
N PRO A 79 -0.10 10.97 16.07
CA PRO A 79 0.14 9.55 16.27
C PRO A 79 -1.17 8.87 16.63
N ARG A 80 -1.81 8.23 15.65
CA ARG A 80 -3.02 7.47 15.93
C ARG A 80 -2.67 6.23 16.75
N SER A 81 -3.48 5.94 17.75
CA SER A 81 -3.25 4.82 18.68
C SER A 81 -3.31 3.44 18.00
N ASP A 82 -3.95 3.32 16.84
CA ASP A 82 -3.99 2.12 16.00
C ASP A 82 -2.64 1.85 15.29
N HIS A 83 -1.86 2.89 14.94
CA HIS A 83 -0.55 2.75 14.29
C HIS A 83 0.45 1.90 15.11
N ALA A 84 0.34 1.92 16.44
CA ALA A 84 1.26 1.22 17.35
C ALA A 84 1.23 -0.31 17.18
N SER A 85 0.07 -0.87 16.81
CA SER A 85 -0.10 -2.33 16.66
C SER A 85 0.63 -2.88 15.42
N TYR A 86 0.62 -2.13 14.31
CA TYR A 86 1.31 -2.48 13.06
C TYR A 86 2.81 -2.19 13.17
N LEU A 87 3.21 -1.09 13.82
CA LEU A 87 4.60 -0.74 14.11
C LEU A 87 5.34 -1.85 14.87
N ALA A 88 4.69 -2.48 15.86
CA ALA A 88 5.31 -3.59 16.60
C ALA A 88 5.59 -4.81 15.70
N SER A 89 4.69 -5.09 14.75
CA SER A 89 4.87 -6.18 13.79
C SER A 89 5.96 -5.87 12.76
N TRP A 90 6.06 -4.63 12.30
CA TRP A 90 7.13 -4.19 11.38
C TRP A 90 8.48 -4.16 12.08
N LEU A 91 8.55 -3.67 13.31
CA LEU A 91 9.78 -3.68 14.11
C LEU A 91 10.33 -5.10 14.28
N LYS A 92 9.46 -6.10 14.44
CA LYS A 92 9.89 -7.51 14.48
C LYS A 92 10.46 -7.98 13.14
N VAL A 93 9.78 -7.71 12.03
CA VAL A 93 10.27 -8.06 10.68
C VAL A 93 11.62 -7.38 10.39
N LEU A 94 11.78 -6.12 10.79
CA LEU A 94 13.00 -5.34 10.59
C LEU A 94 14.14 -5.74 11.52
N ALA A 95 13.84 -6.21 12.72
CA ALA A 95 14.82 -6.75 13.66
C ALA A 95 15.40 -8.08 13.15
N ASP A 96 14.55 -8.92 12.57
CA ASP A 96 14.95 -10.25 12.06
C ASP A 96 15.65 -10.17 10.69
N ASP A 97 15.31 -9.19 9.83
CA ASP A 97 15.95 -8.98 8.53
C ASP A 97 16.04 -7.49 8.14
N LYS A 98 17.24 -6.93 8.25
CA LYS A 98 17.52 -5.51 7.89
C LYS A 98 17.32 -5.22 6.40
N ARG A 99 17.32 -6.24 5.52
CA ARG A 99 17.06 -6.06 4.08
C ARG A 99 15.57 -6.09 3.76
N ALA A 100 14.72 -6.57 4.67
CA ALA A 100 13.29 -6.67 4.46
C ALA A 100 12.66 -5.30 4.11
N ILE A 101 13.16 -4.20 4.69
CA ILE A 101 12.66 -2.86 4.36
C ILE A 101 12.91 -2.48 2.90
N PHE A 102 14.08 -2.81 2.35
CA PHE A 102 14.43 -2.47 0.96
C PHE A 102 13.62 -3.32 -0.02
N THR A 103 13.42 -4.60 0.31
CA THR A 103 12.56 -5.50 -0.47
C THR A 103 11.11 -5.00 -0.46
N ALA A 104 10.57 -4.66 0.72
CA ALA A 104 9.22 -4.14 0.83
C ALA A 104 9.07 -2.83 0.04
N ALA A 105 9.96 -1.86 0.24
CA ALA A 105 9.94 -0.59 -0.51
C ALA A 105 10.02 -0.79 -2.02
N SER A 106 10.84 -1.73 -2.51
CA SER A 106 10.93 -2.06 -3.94
C SER A 106 9.61 -2.63 -4.49
N HIS A 107 8.96 -3.53 -3.75
CA HIS A 107 7.65 -4.05 -4.14
C HIS A 107 6.55 -2.98 -4.09
N SER A 108 6.56 -2.13 -3.06
CA SER A 108 5.64 -0.99 -2.93
C SER A 108 5.81 -0.03 -4.10
N GLN A 109 7.05 0.34 -4.44
CA GLN A 109 7.32 1.22 -5.58
C GLN A 109 6.83 0.62 -6.90
N ARG A 110 7.01 -0.70 -7.12
CA ARG A 110 6.47 -1.38 -8.30
C ARG A 110 4.94 -1.33 -8.35
N ALA A 111 4.26 -1.47 -7.21
CA ALA A 111 2.81 -1.35 -7.11
C ALA A 111 2.35 0.07 -7.46
N VAL A 112 2.98 1.09 -6.90
CA VAL A 112 2.68 2.49 -7.19
C VAL A 112 2.92 2.83 -8.66
N SER A 113 4.07 2.46 -9.21
CA SER A 113 4.37 2.65 -10.64
C SER A 113 3.35 1.96 -11.55
N TYR A 114 2.89 0.76 -11.19
CA TYR A 114 1.85 0.06 -11.93
C TYR A 114 0.52 0.85 -11.92
N LEU A 115 0.10 1.36 -10.77
CA LEU A 115 -1.13 2.15 -10.63
C LEU A 115 -1.07 3.46 -11.43
N HIS A 116 0.08 4.15 -11.42
CA HIS A 116 0.31 5.33 -12.25
C HIS A 116 0.23 5.00 -13.75
N HIS A 117 0.74 3.84 -14.16
CA HIS A 117 0.69 3.42 -15.56
C HIS A 117 -0.73 3.13 -16.08
N LEU A 118 -1.69 2.90 -15.17
CA LEU A 118 -3.11 2.74 -15.50
C LEU A 118 -3.82 4.09 -15.67
N GLN A 119 -3.23 5.19 -15.20
CA GLN A 119 -3.83 6.50 -15.35
C GLN A 119 -3.83 6.93 -16.83
N PRO A 120 -4.86 7.66 -17.29
CA PRO A 120 -4.84 8.24 -18.62
C PRO A 120 -3.58 9.08 -18.81
N ARG A 121 -2.89 8.92 -19.95
CA ARG A 121 -1.83 9.84 -20.32
C ARG A 121 -2.47 11.21 -20.55
N HIS A 122 -2.16 12.19 -19.71
CA HIS A 122 -2.52 13.56 -20.01
C HIS A 122 -1.85 13.96 -21.34
N ALA A 123 -2.65 14.28 -22.35
CA ALA A 123 -2.16 14.85 -23.59
C ALA A 123 -1.63 16.27 -23.30
N GLY A 124 -0.37 16.38 -22.88
CA GLY A 124 0.25 17.66 -22.51
C GLY A 124 1.72 17.61 -22.10
N GLU A 125 2.24 16.48 -21.62
CA GLU A 125 3.64 16.37 -21.19
C GLU A 125 4.50 15.64 -22.23
N GLY A 126 4.52 16.21 -23.43
CA GLY A 126 5.29 15.73 -24.57
C GLY A 126 6.06 16.83 -25.31
N GLU A 127 6.28 18.00 -24.68
CA GLU A 127 7.15 19.07 -25.20
C GLU A 127 7.92 19.72 -24.05
N ALA A 128 8.94 19.02 -23.56
CA ALA A 128 10.14 19.65 -23.03
C ALA A 128 11.29 18.66 -23.26
N ALA A 129 12.00 18.88 -24.36
CA ALA A 129 13.25 18.22 -24.70
C ALA A 129 14.39 18.68 -23.78
#